data_AF-A0A6N2KB69-F1
#
_entry.id   AF-A0A6N2KB69-F1
#
_cell.length_a   1.000
_cell.length_b   1.000
_cell.length_c   1.000
_cell.angle_alpha   90.00
_cell.angle_beta   90.00
_cell.angle_gamma   90.00
#
_symmetry.space_group_name_H-M   'P 1'
#
loop_
_entity.id
_entity.type
_entity.pdbx_description
1 polymer ?
#
loop_
_entity_poly.entity_id
_entity_poly.type
_entity_poly.pdbx_seq_one_letter_code
_entity_poly.pdbx_strand_id
1 'polypeptide(L)'
;MVSEMETEVREARKIRSSHESIELLKEKLMEEKGRRERAESELSKLLELELNMKKQEDEMSSWKLAIKDIPGVSSYDDIPVKFAALQKEVIDNMMKAGEANACFKQMEVALETAQLGKRNAETEAALAREKAEALKLEVKQIEMMLSMATEERDGLKNVVNELKRPKNDQGGDEAAGGVLLQELESSLAQKEFCIKEFESNLHAQKEVNSRQLEEIKTLNDMLNNEARRIKSLERESDRLRAEISLLESKLGHGDFSAANTKVLRMVNTLAVDNEAKQTIEALRTELQKTKEKLQAVEELKCQSGDAGKLLDSYISGKITQLKEQIATLEKREERYKTVFADRISVFRRACCELFGYKIVMDEHQRSNGIPVTRFTLQSVYAQSDDEKLEFEYESGNTNIIANGYTSQPDISRQVDIFIRKMNSIPAFTANLSVESFNRRTLS
;
A
#
# COMPACT_ATOMS: atom_id res chain seq x y z
N MET A 1 78.47 -11.69 101.00
CA MET A 1 77.28 -12.47 101.39
C MET A 1 76.02 -11.63 101.62
N VAL A 2 75.86 -10.86 102.72
CA VAL A 2 74.57 -10.14 102.96
C VAL A 2 74.28 -9.03 101.93
N SER A 3 75.31 -8.26 101.53
CA SER A 3 75.15 -7.19 100.52
C SER A 3 74.89 -7.69 99.10
N GLU A 4 75.35 -8.90 98.76
CA GLU A 4 75.13 -9.52 97.43
C GLU A 4 73.72 -10.09 97.33
N MET A 5 73.21 -10.71 98.43
CA MET A 5 71.83 -11.17 98.49
C MET A 5 70.82 -10.02 98.39
N GLU A 6 71.12 -8.85 98.97
CA GLU A 6 70.23 -7.68 98.86
C GLU A 6 70.17 -7.09 97.44
N THR A 7 71.28 -7.09 96.70
CA THR A 7 71.30 -6.68 95.29
C THR A 7 70.55 -7.66 94.41
N GLU A 8 70.74 -8.97 94.62
CA GLU A 8 70.01 -10.02 93.91
C GLU A 8 68.50 -9.97 94.16
N VAL A 9 68.07 -9.73 95.40
CA VAL A 9 66.63 -9.57 95.73
C VAL A 9 66.04 -8.33 95.07
N ARG A 10 66.80 -7.23 94.98
CA ARG A 10 66.35 -6.00 94.29
C ARG A 10 66.24 -6.21 92.78
N GLU A 11 67.20 -6.91 92.18
CA GLU A 11 67.15 -7.30 90.77
C GLU A 11 66.00 -8.27 90.49
N ALA A 12 65.80 -9.29 91.31
CA ALA A 12 64.67 -10.23 91.19
C ALA A 12 63.30 -9.52 91.29
N ARG A 13 63.16 -8.53 92.18
CA ARG A 13 61.95 -7.70 92.27
C ARG A 13 61.74 -6.85 91.01
N LYS A 14 62.81 -6.27 90.46
CA LYS A 14 62.75 -5.48 89.23
C LYS A 14 62.42 -6.35 88.02
N ILE A 15 62.99 -7.55 87.94
CA ILE A 15 62.68 -8.55 86.91
C ILE A 15 61.21 -8.96 87.02
N ARG A 16 60.73 -9.26 88.23
CA ARG A 16 59.32 -9.62 88.47
C ARG A 16 58.36 -8.50 88.07
N SER A 17 58.61 -7.25 88.47
CA SER A 17 57.76 -6.12 88.08
C SER A 17 57.81 -5.85 86.57
N SER A 18 58.97 -6.07 85.94
CA SER A 18 59.09 -5.96 84.47
C SER A 18 58.33 -7.08 83.76
N HIS A 19 58.34 -8.31 84.30
CA HIS A 19 57.61 -9.45 83.75
C HIS A 19 56.09 -9.24 83.87
N GLU A 20 55.60 -8.82 85.03
CA GLU A 20 54.18 -8.46 85.24
C GLU A 20 53.74 -7.34 84.28
N SER A 21 54.59 -6.33 84.07
CA SER A 21 54.32 -5.25 83.10
C SER A 21 54.29 -5.76 81.66
N ILE A 22 55.18 -6.70 81.31
CA ILE A 22 55.21 -7.34 79.98
C ILE A 22 53.96 -8.19 79.75
N GLU A 23 53.51 -8.97 80.74
CA GLU A 23 52.30 -9.78 80.62
C GLU A 23 51.04 -8.91 80.47
N LEU A 24 50.93 -7.82 81.24
CA LEU A 24 49.85 -6.84 81.07
C LEU A 24 49.87 -6.20 79.67
N LEU A 25 51.05 -5.88 79.14
CA LEU A 25 51.19 -5.35 77.78
C LEU A 25 50.80 -6.37 76.71
N LYS A 26 51.11 -7.65 76.90
CA LYS A 26 50.69 -8.73 76.00
C LYS A 26 49.18 -8.89 76.00
N GLU A 27 48.53 -8.86 77.16
CA GLU A 27 47.07 -8.97 77.27
C GLU A 27 46.38 -7.80 76.56
N LYS A 28 46.82 -6.56 76.83
CA LYS A 28 46.30 -5.37 76.13
C LYS A 28 46.53 -5.44 74.62
N LEU A 29 47.68 -5.95 74.18
CA LEU A 29 47.98 -6.15 72.76
C LEU A 29 47.02 -7.17 72.13
N MET A 30 46.70 -8.25 72.82
CA MET A 30 45.75 -9.27 72.33
C MET A 30 44.32 -8.72 72.28
N GLU A 31 43.90 -7.96 73.28
CA GLU A 31 42.58 -7.32 73.30
C GLU A 31 42.44 -6.31 72.14
N GLU A 32 43.44 -5.46 71.94
CA GLU A 32 43.44 -4.50 70.82
C GLU A 32 43.49 -5.18 69.46
N LYS A 33 44.23 -6.31 69.32
CA LYS A 33 44.18 -7.12 68.10
C LYS A 33 42.79 -7.68 67.83
N GLY A 34 42.11 -8.21 68.85
CA GLY A 34 40.74 -8.72 68.70
C GLY A 34 39.70 -7.62 68.45
N ARG A 35 39.92 -6.40 68.95
CA ARG A 35 39.10 -5.22 68.58
C ARG A 35 39.34 -4.83 67.11
N ARG A 36 40.61 -4.79 66.67
CA ARG A 36 40.97 -4.50 65.28
C ARG A 36 40.38 -5.52 64.31
N GLU A 37 40.48 -6.82 64.58
CA GLU A 37 39.93 -7.87 63.71
C GLU A 37 38.39 -7.78 63.58
N ARG A 38 37.68 -7.47 64.68
CA ARG A 38 36.24 -7.22 64.62
C ARG A 38 35.91 -6.00 63.78
N ALA A 39 36.64 -4.89 63.97
CA ALA A 39 36.47 -3.68 63.17
C ALA A 39 36.78 -3.93 61.67
N GLU A 40 37.83 -4.68 61.35
CA GLU A 40 38.17 -5.08 59.97
C GLU A 40 37.09 -5.96 59.33
N SER A 41 36.47 -6.86 60.11
CA SER A 41 35.34 -7.68 59.65
C SER A 41 34.08 -6.85 59.39
N GLU A 42 33.75 -5.92 60.29
CA GLU A 42 32.63 -4.99 60.11
C GLU A 42 32.84 -4.05 58.92
N LEU A 43 34.07 -3.55 58.75
CA LEU A 43 34.45 -2.73 57.60
C LEU A 43 34.27 -3.51 56.28
N SER A 44 34.66 -4.79 56.25
CA SER A 44 34.48 -5.65 55.07
C SER A 44 32.99 -5.85 54.73
N LYS A 45 32.12 -6.04 55.72
CA LYS A 45 30.67 -6.15 55.53
C LYS A 45 30.05 -4.84 55.05
N LEU A 46 30.51 -3.70 55.57
CA LEU A 46 30.06 -2.38 55.12
C LEU A 46 30.41 -2.14 53.66
N LEU A 47 31.64 -2.49 53.25
CA LEU A 47 32.05 -2.39 51.84
C LEU A 47 31.20 -3.26 50.91
N GLU A 48 30.82 -4.46 51.34
CA GLU A 48 29.93 -5.35 50.58
C GLU A 48 28.50 -4.77 50.46
N LEU A 49 27.98 -4.18 51.54
CA LEU A 49 26.68 -3.51 51.52
C LEU A 49 26.68 -2.26 50.62
N GLU A 50 27.75 -1.46 50.66
CA GLU A 50 27.91 -0.30 49.76
C GLU A 50 27.94 -0.73 48.28
N LEU A 51 28.64 -1.82 47.96
CA LEU A 51 28.67 -2.37 46.60
C LEU A 51 27.28 -2.82 46.15
N ASN A 52 26.55 -3.53 47.01
CA ASN A 52 25.19 -3.99 46.71
C ASN A 52 24.21 -2.83 46.56
N MET A 53 24.32 -1.79 47.40
CA MET A 53 23.51 -0.58 47.29
C MET A 53 23.76 0.13 45.97
N LYS A 54 25.03 0.28 45.58
CA LYS A 54 25.40 0.89 44.29
C LYS A 54 24.83 0.11 43.11
N LYS A 55 24.92 -1.23 43.16
CA LYS A 55 24.33 -2.10 42.13
C LYS A 55 22.81 -1.89 42.01
N GLN A 56 22.10 -1.83 43.13
CA GLN A 56 20.66 -1.57 43.12
C GLN A 56 20.31 -0.17 42.60
N GLU A 57 21.12 0.83 42.92
CA GLU A 57 20.95 2.20 42.43
C GLU A 57 21.18 2.31 40.91
N ASP A 58 22.19 1.62 40.40
CA ASP A 58 22.47 1.50 38.97
C ASP A 58 21.31 0.79 38.24
N GLU A 59 20.80 -0.32 38.79
CA GLU A 59 19.63 -1.02 38.25
C GLU A 59 18.38 -0.14 38.27
N MET A 60 18.11 0.57 39.37
CA MET A 60 16.96 1.46 39.48
C MET A 60 17.05 2.64 38.48
N SER A 61 18.26 3.15 38.25
CA SER A 61 18.52 4.19 37.27
C SER A 61 18.29 3.69 35.84
N SER A 62 18.74 2.46 35.53
CA SER A 62 18.48 1.81 34.25
C SER A 62 16.98 1.65 33.98
N TRP A 63 16.21 1.18 34.98
CA TRP A 63 14.75 1.03 34.85
C TRP A 63 14.02 2.36 34.69
N LYS A 64 14.42 3.41 35.45
CA LYS A 64 13.88 4.76 35.28
C LYS A 64 14.13 5.30 33.87
N LEU A 65 15.29 5.01 33.31
CA LEU A 65 15.63 5.41 31.94
C LEU A 65 14.73 4.69 30.93
N ALA A 66 14.53 3.37 31.09
CA ALA A 66 13.69 2.57 30.21
C ALA A 66 12.20 2.96 30.25
N ILE A 67 11.68 3.34 31.42
CA ILE A 67 10.27 3.76 31.58
C ILE A 67 10.03 5.14 30.98
N LYS A 68 11.03 6.03 31.00
CA LYS A 68 10.92 7.39 30.45
C LYS A 68 10.53 7.40 28.97
N ASP A 69 10.90 6.34 28.25
CA ASP A 69 10.60 6.19 26.83
C ASP A 69 9.17 5.68 26.57
N ILE A 70 8.44 5.24 27.61
CA ILE A 70 7.08 4.71 27.50
C ILE A 70 6.05 5.79 27.89
N PRO A 71 5.26 6.33 26.93
CA PRO A 71 4.29 7.38 27.22
C PRO A 71 3.18 6.92 28.15
N GLY A 72 2.95 7.67 29.23
CA GLY A 72 1.85 7.41 30.17
C GLY A 72 2.15 6.38 31.25
N VAL A 73 3.40 5.94 31.38
CA VAL A 73 3.89 5.08 32.47
C VAL A 73 4.76 5.95 33.38
N SER A 74 4.36 6.14 34.63
CA SER A 74 5.11 6.93 35.62
C SER A 74 5.85 6.06 36.62
N SER A 75 5.38 4.82 36.79
CA SER A 75 5.93 3.80 37.66
C SER A 75 5.97 2.45 36.95
N TYR A 76 6.79 1.52 37.47
CA TYR A 76 6.85 0.16 36.96
C TYR A 76 5.48 -0.55 36.97
N ASP A 77 4.65 -0.24 37.98
CA ASP A 77 3.32 -0.83 38.15
C ASP A 77 2.32 -0.37 37.07
N ASP A 78 2.60 0.71 36.34
CA ASP A 78 1.76 1.20 35.25
C ASP A 78 1.98 0.40 33.95
N ILE A 79 3.12 -0.29 33.80
CA ILE A 79 3.47 -1.04 32.56
C ILE A 79 2.44 -2.16 32.31
N PRO A 80 2.12 -3.05 33.27
CA PRO A 80 1.14 -4.11 33.04
C PRO A 80 -0.25 -3.56 32.72
N VAL A 81 -0.67 -2.46 33.35
CA VAL A 81 -1.98 -1.82 33.11
C VAL A 81 -2.04 -1.25 31.69
N LYS A 82 -1.00 -0.55 31.26
CA LYS A 82 -0.90 0.01 29.90
C LYS A 82 -0.87 -1.10 28.86
N PHE A 83 -0.11 -2.16 29.13
CA PHE A 83 -0.04 -3.32 28.25
C PHE A 83 -1.40 -4.02 28.11
N ALA A 84 -2.12 -4.25 29.20
CA ALA A 84 -3.47 -4.83 29.17
C ALA A 84 -4.46 -3.94 28.40
N ALA A 85 -4.38 -2.61 28.57
CA ALA A 85 -5.20 -1.67 27.81
C ALA A 85 -4.90 -1.73 26.31
N LEU A 86 -3.61 -1.75 25.93
CA LEU A 86 -3.20 -1.89 24.52
C LEU A 86 -3.64 -3.23 23.93
N GLN A 87 -3.53 -4.33 24.69
CA GLN A 87 -4.03 -5.64 24.25
C GLN A 87 -5.54 -5.60 23.99
N LYS A 88 -6.31 -4.96 24.89
CA LYS A 88 -7.75 -4.79 24.69
C LYS A 88 -8.07 -3.97 23.44
N GLU A 89 -7.36 -2.86 23.24
CA GLU A 89 -7.51 -2.01 22.05
C GLU A 89 -7.19 -2.75 20.75
N VAL A 90 -6.11 -3.55 20.74
CA VAL A 90 -5.76 -4.39 19.59
C VAL A 90 -6.85 -5.41 19.29
N ILE A 91 -7.43 -6.05 20.32
CA ILE A 91 -8.53 -7.00 20.15
C ILE A 91 -9.78 -6.31 19.58
N ASP A 92 -10.16 -5.15 20.13
CA ASP A 92 -11.32 -4.38 19.66
C ASP A 92 -11.14 -3.90 18.21
N ASN A 93 -9.94 -3.43 17.85
CA ASN A 93 -9.65 -3.00 16.48
C ASN A 93 -9.63 -4.20 15.52
N MET A 94 -9.12 -5.35 15.94
CA MET A 94 -9.13 -6.57 15.13
C MET A 94 -10.56 -7.08 14.89
N MET A 95 -11.44 -6.99 15.89
CA MET A 95 -12.86 -7.32 15.73
C MET A 95 -13.54 -6.40 14.71
N LYS A 96 -13.37 -5.08 14.83
CA LYS A 96 -13.94 -4.11 13.88
C LYS A 96 -13.41 -4.28 12.46
N ALA A 97 -12.12 -4.56 12.31
CA ALA A 97 -11.53 -4.85 11.01
C ALA A 97 -12.11 -6.13 10.39
N GLY A 98 -12.35 -7.16 11.22
CA GLY A 98 -13.01 -8.40 10.82
C GLY A 98 -14.46 -8.16 10.35
N GLU A 99 -15.23 -7.38 11.10
CA GLU A 99 -16.61 -7.00 10.74
C GLU A 99 -16.66 -6.23 9.41
N ALA A 100 -15.82 -5.21 9.25
CA ALA A 100 -15.73 -4.44 8.02
C ALA A 100 -15.35 -5.31 6.81
N ASN A 101 -14.39 -6.23 6.98
CA ASN A 101 -13.99 -7.16 5.93
C ASN A 101 -15.11 -8.17 5.58
N ALA A 102 -15.88 -8.63 6.56
CA ALA A 102 -17.04 -9.48 6.33
C ALA A 102 -18.14 -8.74 5.54
N CYS A 103 -18.45 -7.50 5.91
CA CYS A 103 -19.38 -6.64 5.17
C CYS A 103 -18.91 -6.39 3.73
N PHE A 104 -17.62 -6.12 3.54
CA PHE A 104 -17.02 -5.96 2.21
C PHE A 104 -17.20 -7.21 1.35
N LYS A 105 -16.88 -8.39 1.90
CA LYS A 105 -17.05 -9.67 1.20
C LYS A 105 -18.51 -9.96 0.86
N GLN A 106 -19.44 -9.63 1.75
CA GLN A 106 -20.87 -9.78 1.48
C GLN A 106 -21.33 -8.89 0.32
N MET A 107 -20.83 -7.65 0.25
CA MET A 107 -21.16 -6.72 -0.82
C MET A 107 -20.55 -7.15 -2.17
N GLU A 108 -19.34 -7.70 -2.14
CA GLU A 108 -18.66 -8.28 -3.32
C GLU A 108 -19.48 -9.45 -3.90
N VAL A 109 -19.93 -10.38 -3.06
CA VAL A 109 -20.80 -11.49 -3.47
C VAL A 109 -22.15 -11.00 -4.02
N ALA A 110 -22.74 -9.98 -3.39
CA ALA A 110 -24.00 -9.39 -3.87
C ALA A 110 -23.84 -8.73 -5.24
N LEU A 111 -22.69 -8.09 -5.50
CA LEU A 111 -22.35 -7.49 -6.79
C LEU A 111 -22.16 -8.57 -7.86
N GLU A 112 -21.39 -9.62 -7.57
CA GLU A 112 -21.19 -10.75 -8.50
C GLU A 112 -22.51 -11.43 -8.85
N THR A 113 -23.37 -11.65 -7.87
CA THR A 113 -24.71 -12.23 -8.05
C THR A 113 -25.58 -11.35 -8.95
N ALA A 114 -25.58 -10.02 -8.72
CA ALA A 114 -26.31 -9.07 -9.55
C ALA A 114 -25.77 -9.03 -11.00
N GLN A 115 -24.44 -9.10 -11.18
CA GLN A 115 -23.83 -9.15 -12.50
C GLN A 115 -24.17 -10.44 -13.26
N LEU A 116 -24.19 -11.58 -12.57
CA LEU A 116 -24.62 -12.84 -13.15
C LEU A 116 -26.09 -12.78 -13.56
N GLY A 117 -26.97 -12.26 -12.69
CA GLY A 117 -28.38 -12.05 -12.99
C GLY A 117 -28.59 -11.18 -14.23
N LYS A 118 -27.83 -10.09 -14.36
CA LYS A 118 -27.85 -9.24 -15.56
C LYS A 118 -27.46 -10.02 -16.82
N ARG A 119 -26.35 -10.77 -16.81
CA ARG A 119 -25.92 -11.54 -17.99
C ARG A 119 -26.98 -12.57 -18.41
N ASN A 120 -27.58 -13.26 -17.45
CA ASN A 120 -28.65 -14.22 -17.73
C ASN A 120 -29.86 -13.53 -18.37
N ALA A 121 -30.33 -12.42 -17.78
CA ALA A 121 -31.44 -11.64 -18.34
C ALA A 121 -31.13 -11.09 -19.76
N GLU A 122 -29.88 -10.68 -20.02
CA GLU A 122 -29.45 -10.25 -21.36
C GLU A 122 -29.49 -11.42 -22.37
N THR A 123 -29.06 -12.63 -21.97
CA THR A 123 -29.14 -13.81 -22.84
C THR A 123 -30.57 -14.25 -23.12
N GLU A 124 -31.45 -14.23 -22.12
CA GLU A 124 -32.87 -14.55 -22.28
C GLU A 124 -33.56 -13.52 -23.18
N ALA A 125 -33.30 -12.23 -22.99
CA ALA A 125 -33.84 -11.16 -23.83
C ALA A 125 -33.34 -11.27 -25.29
N ALA A 126 -32.09 -11.68 -25.52
CA ALA A 126 -31.57 -11.90 -26.87
C ALA A 126 -32.28 -13.08 -27.56
N LEU A 127 -32.45 -14.19 -26.86
CA LEU A 127 -33.13 -15.38 -27.38
C LEU A 127 -34.62 -15.14 -27.65
N ALA A 128 -35.29 -14.37 -26.78
CA ALA A 128 -36.67 -13.95 -27.01
C ALA A 128 -36.80 -13.06 -28.25
N ARG A 129 -35.83 -12.16 -28.49
CA ARG A 129 -35.80 -11.31 -29.67
C ARG A 129 -35.62 -12.09 -30.97
N GLU A 130 -34.73 -13.09 -30.99
CA GLU A 130 -34.53 -13.97 -32.14
C GLU A 130 -35.80 -14.76 -32.49
N LYS A 131 -36.49 -15.29 -31.48
CA LYS A 131 -37.79 -15.98 -31.67
C LYS A 131 -38.84 -15.05 -32.26
N ALA A 132 -38.94 -13.81 -31.78
CA ALA A 132 -39.89 -12.85 -32.31
C ALA A 132 -39.59 -12.47 -33.77
N GLU A 133 -38.32 -12.37 -34.16
CA GLU A 133 -37.95 -12.16 -35.56
C GLU A 133 -38.33 -13.35 -36.46
N ALA A 134 -38.13 -14.58 -35.99
CA ALA A 134 -38.54 -15.79 -36.72
C ALA A 134 -40.06 -15.84 -36.94
N LEU A 135 -40.87 -15.62 -35.89
CA LEU A 135 -42.33 -15.61 -36.03
C LEU A 135 -42.81 -14.49 -36.95
N LYS A 136 -42.14 -13.33 -36.94
CA LYS A 136 -42.47 -12.21 -37.83
C LYS A 136 -42.23 -12.57 -39.30
N LEU A 137 -41.18 -13.33 -39.61
CA LEU A 137 -40.94 -13.83 -40.96
C LEU A 137 -42.01 -14.85 -41.39
N GLU A 138 -42.41 -15.74 -40.48
CA GLU A 138 -43.47 -16.73 -40.72
C GLU A 138 -44.82 -16.06 -41.01
N VAL A 139 -45.20 -15.02 -40.24
CA VAL A 139 -46.40 -14.21 -40.53
C VAL A 139 -46.36 -13.64 -41.94
N LYS A 140 -45.24 -13.04 -42.35
CA LYS A 140 -45.09 -12.48 -43.70
C LYS A 140 -45.23 -13.54 -44.79
N GLN A 141 -44.71 -14.73 -44.56
CA GLN A 141 -44.80 -15.84 -45.51
C GLN A 141 -46.26 -16.31 -45.65
N ILE A 142 -46.98 -16.48 -44.56
CA ILE A 142 -48.40 -16.85 -44.57
C ILE A 142 -49.25 -15.76 -45.25
N GLU A 143 -48.99 -14.48 -44.97
CA GLU A 143 -49.69 -13.35 -45.62
C GLU A 143 -49.47 -13.33 -47.15
N MET A 144 -48.25 -13.64 -47.62
CA MET A 144 -47.97 -13.74 -49.04
C MET A 144 -48.67 -14.94 -49.70
N MET A 145 -48.65 -16.11 -49.07
CA MET A 145 -49.38 -17.30 -49.56
C MET A 145 -50.88 -17.07 -49.60
N LEU A 146 -51.43 -16.38 -48.60
CA LEU A 146 -52.84 -15.98 -48.56
C LEU A 146 -53.20 -15.10 -49.76
N SER A 147 -52.40 -14.05 -50.04
CA SER A 147 -52.62 -13.14 -51.19
C SER A 147 -52.66 -13.90 -52.51
N MET A 148 -51.66 -14.75 -52.76
CA MET A 148 -51.60 -15.57 -53.98
C MET A 148 -52.80 -16.50 -54.11
N ALA A 149 -53.17 -17.21 -53.03
CA ALA A 149 -54.33 -18.10 -53.04
C ALA A 149 -55.65 -17.35 -53.26
N THR A 150 -55.80 -16.14 -52.71
CA THR A 150 -56.97 -15.29 -52.94
C THR A 150 -57.07 -14.78 -54.37
N GLU A 151 -55.96 -14.38 -54.99
CA GLU A 151 -55.90 -13.95 -56.38
C GLU A 151 -56.26 -15.10 -57.34
N GLU A 152 -55.70 -16.29 -57.12
CA GLU A 152 -56.03 -17.49 -57.90
C GLU A 152 -57.51 -17.88 -57.76
N ARG A 153 -58.04 -17.85 -56.52
CA ARG A 153 -59.48 -18.08 -56.27
C ARG A 153 -60.34 -17.08 -57.05
N ASP A 154 -60.00 -15.79 -57.03
CA ASP A 154 -60.78 -14.76 -57.73
C ASP A 154 -60.72 -14.93 -59.25
N GLY A 155 -59.56 -15.30 -59.79
CA GLY A 155 -59.42 -15.71 -61.19
C GLY A 155 -60.34 -16.88 -61.56
N LEU A 156 -60.29 -17.97 -60.78
CA LEU A 156 -61.13 -19.15 -60.99
C LEU A 156 -62.62 -18.83 -60.85
N LYS A 157 -62.99 -18.02 -59.85
CA LYS A 157 -64.38 -17.58 -59.62
C LYS A 157 -64.91 -16.79 -60.80
N ASN A 158 -64.10 -15.90 -61.37
CA ASN A 158 -64.46 -15.14 -62.57
C ASN A 158 -64.67 -16.08 -63.77
N VAL A 159 -63.78 -17.03 -64.00
CA VAL A 159 -63.90 -18.03 -65.09
C VAL A 159 -65.16 -18.89 -64.93
N VAL A 160 -65.43 -19.39 -63.71
CA VAL A 160 -66.64 -20.16 -63.41
C VAL A 160 -67.90 -19.32 -63.65
N ASN A 161 -67.90 -18.04 -63.26
CA ASN A 161 -69.03 -17.13 -63.49
C ASN A 161 -69.25 -16.85 -65.00
N GLU A 162 -68.18 -16.72 -65.78
CA GLU A 162 -68.29 -16.54 -67.23
C GLU A 162 -68.83 -17.79 -67.94
N LEU A 163 -68.40 -18.99 -67.54
CA LEU A 163 -68.90 -20.26 -68.08
C LEU A 163 -70.36 -20.54 -67.69
N LYS A 164 -70.81 -20.06 -66.53
CA LYS A 164 -72.22 -20.15 -66.08
C LYS A 164 -73.16 -19.18 -66.78
N ARG A 165 -72.63 -18.17 -67.50
CA ARG A 165 -73.45 -17.20 -68.23
C ARG A 165 -74.06 -17.91 -69.46
N PRO A 166 -75.39 -17.85 -69.67
CA PRO A 166 -76.00 -18.54 -70.79
C PRO A 166 -75.44 -18.00 -72.12
N LYS A 167 -74.79 -18.86 -72.90
CA LYS A 167 -74.42 -18.54 -74.29
C LYS A 167 -75.66 -18.65 -75.14
N ASN A 168 -76.14 -17.51 -75.65
CA ASN A 168 -77.06 -17.52 -76.78
C ASN A 168 -76.27 -17.91 -78.03
N ASP A 169 -76.76 -18.97 -78.69
CA ASP A 169 -76.37 -19.54 -79.97
C ASP A 169 -75.24 -20.60 -80.05
N GLN A 170 -75.58 -21.61 -80.84
CA GLN A 170 -74.88 -22.83 -81.27
C GLN A 170 -74.70 -23.96 -80.25
N GLY A 171 -75.53 -24.99 -80.42
CA GLY A 171 -75.44 -26.28 -79.76
C GLY A 171 -74.24 -27.12 -80.24
N GLY A 172 -73.82 -27.99 -79.34
CA GLY A 172 -72.83 -29.05 -79.56
C GLY A 172 -71.57 -28.90 -78.71
N ASP A 173 -71.69 -29.04 -77.38
CA ASP A 173 -70.82 -29.90 -76.52
C ASP A 173 -71.18 -29.78 -75.00
N GLU A 174 -72.46 -29.91 -74.64
CA GLU A 174 -72.93 -29.67 -73.25
C GLU A 174 -72.35 -30.65 -72.20
N ALA A 175 -71.96 -31.86 -72.62
CA ALA A 175 -71.43 -32.88 -71.70
C ALA A 175 -69.97 -32.61 -71.30
N ALA A 176 -69.11 -32.18 -72.23
CA ALA A 176 -67.72 -31.85 -71.93
C ALA A 176 -67.59 -30.54 -71.13
N GLY A 177 -68.47 -29.56 -71.39
CA GLY A 177 -68.54 -28.31 -70.63
C GLY A 177 -68.95 -28.50 -69.18
N GLY A 178 -69.86 -29.45 -68.90
CA GLY A 178 -70.30 -29.77 -67.53
C GLY A 178 -69.22 -30.40 -66.67
N VAL A 179 -68.42 -31.32 -67.24
CA VAL A 179 -67.28 -31.95 -66.54
C VAL A 179 -66.19 -30.92 -66.21
N LEU A 180 -65.85 -30.05 -67.18
CA LEU A 180 -64.88 -28.96 -66.97
C LEU A 180 -65.35 -27.96 -65.90
N LEU A 181 -66.64 -27.63 -65.89
CA LEU A 181 -67.23 -26.74 -64.88
C LEU A 181 -67.14 -27.36 -63.47
N GLN A 182 -67.43 -28.66 -63.35
CA GLN A 182 -67.36 -29.40 -62.09
C GLN A 182 -65.92 -29.53 -61.57
N GLU A 183 -64.93 -29.72 -62.44
CA GLU A 183 -63.51 -29.70 -62.07
C GLU A 183 -63.07 -28.32 -61.58
N LEU A 184 -63.48 -27.23 -62.27
CA LEU A 184 -63.19 -25.86 -61.84
C LEU A 184 -63.88 -25.50 -60.52
N GLU A 185 -65.11 -25.95 -60.30
CA GLU A 185 -65.82 -25.79 -59.03
C GLU A 185 -65.16 -26.56 -57.88
N SER A 186 -64.67 -27.78 -58.16
CA SER A 186 -63.92 -28.57 -57.18
C SER A 186 -62.58 -27.91 -56.83
N SER A 187 -61.89 -27.37 -57.83
CA SER A 187 -60.65 -26.60 -57.66
C SER A 187 -60.90 -25.31 -56.86
N LEU A 188 -61.99 -24.59 -57.14
CA LEU A 188 -62.40 -23.41 -56.38
C LEU A 188 -62.67 -23.75 -54.91
N ALA A 189 -63.42 -24.82 -54.64
CA ALA A 189 -63.73 -25.28 -53.29
C ALA A 189 -62.45 -25.66 -52.52
N GLN A 190 -61.48 -26.30 -53.21
CA GLN A 190 -60.18 -26.62 -52.63
C GLN A 190 -59.38 -25.35 -52.29
N LYS A 191 -59.39 -24.33 -53.15
CA LYS A 191 -58.73 -23.04 -52.88
C LYS A 191 -59.39 -22.27 -51.75
N GLU A 192 -60.72 -22.27 -51.66
CA GLU A 192 -61.46 -21.68 -50.53
C GLU A 192 -61.16 -22.39 -49.20
N PHE A 193 -60.96 -23.71 -49.23
CA PHE A 193 -60.49 -24.46 -48.07
C PHE A 193 -59.06 -24.05 -47.67
N CYS A 194 -58.12 -23.98 -48.62
CA CYS A 194 -56.75 -23.54 -48.35
C CYS A 194 -56.68 -22.10 -47.80
N ILE A 195 -57.52 -21.18 -48.30
CA ILE A 195 -57.59 -19.80 -47.78
C ILE A 195 -58.02 -19.81 -46.31
N LYS A 196 -59.07 -20.56 -45.95
CA LYS A 196 -59.53 -20.67 -44.55
C LYS A 196 -58.45 -21.26 -43.64
N GLU A 197 -57.69 -22.23 -44.13
CA GLU A 197 -56.56 -22.81 -43.40
C GLU A 197 -55.44 -21.77 -43.17
N PHE A 198 -55.05 -21.02 -44.20
CA PHE A 198 -54.07 -19.93 -44.07
C PHE A 198 -54.57 -18.80 -43.18
N GLU A 199 -55.84 -18.42 -43.22
CA GLU A 199 -56.45 -17.42 -42.31
C GLU A 199 -56.40 -17.89 -40.86
N SER A 200 -56.72 -19.17 -40.61
CA SER A 200 -56.65 -19.76 -39.27
C SER A 200 -55.22 -19.79 -38.74
N ASN A 201 -54.26 -20.20 -39.56
CA ASN A 201 -52.84 -20.23 -39.22
C ASN A 201 -52.30 -18.80 -38.96
N LEU A 202 -52.68 -17.82 -39.79
CA LEU A 202 -52.29 -16.42 -39.60
C LEU A 202 -52.83 -15.85 -38.29
N HIS A 203 -54.09 -16.15 -37.96
CA HIS A 203 -54.70 -15.72 -36.70
C HIS A 203 -53.97 -16.33 -35.51
N ALA A 204 -53.74 -17.65 -35.52
CA ALA A 204 -53.01 -18.34 -34.47
C ALA A 204 -51.60 -17.75 -34.29
N GLN A 205 -50.89 -17.50 -35.39
CA GLN A 205 -49.55 -16.92 -35.37
C GLN A 205 -49.52 -15.49 -34.84
N LYS A 206 -50.53 -14.66 -35.15
CA LYS A 206 -50.67 -13.30 -34.62
C LYS A 206 -50.89 -13.29 -33.10
N GLU A 207 -51.64 -14.24 -32.55
CA GLU A 207 -51.78 -14.39 -31.10
C GLU A 207 -50.47 -14.82 -30.42
N VAL A 208 -49.71 -15.73 -31.01
CA VAL A 208 -48.40 -16.12 -30.46
C VAL A 208 -47.45 -14.93 -30.46
N ASN A 209 -47.41 -14.15 -31.54
CA ASN A 209 -46.60 -12.95 -31.63
C ASN A 209 -46.99 -11.90 -30.59
N SER A 210 -48.28 -11.68 -30.33
CA SER A 210 -48.72 -10.70 -29.33
C SER A 210 -48.28 -11.09 -27.91
N ARG A 211 -48.36 -12.39 -27.56
CA ARG A 211 -47.88 -12.92 -26.28
C ARG A 211 -46.37 -12.75 -26.12
N GLN A 212 -45.58 -13.06 -27.14
CA GLN A 212 -44.13 -12.88 -27.10
C GLN A 212 -43.72 -11.40 -26.99
N LEU A 213 -44.47 -10.48 -27.60
CA LEU A 213 -44.18 -9.05 -27.54
C LEU A 213 -44.35 -8.52 -26.11
N GLU A 214 -45.38 -8.97 -25.40
CA GLU A 214 -45.56 -8.65 -23.97
C GLU A 214 -44.46 -9.30 -23.09
N GLU A 215 -44.02 -10.53 -23.39
CA GLU A 215 -42.91 -11.17 -22.67
C GLU A 215 -41.56 -10.44 -22.88
N ILE A 216 -41.27 -9.98 -24.11
CA ILE A 216 -40.09 -9.16 -24.38
C ILE A 216 -40.14 -7.85 -23.61
N LYS A 217 -41.34 -7.24 -23.52
CA LYS A 217 -41.54 -6.00 -22.79
C LYS A 217 -41.28 -6.17 -21.29
N THR A 218 -41.82 -7.23 -20.67
CA THR A 218 -41.58 -7.50 -19.25
C THR A 218 -40.10 -7.81 -18.96
N LEU A 219 -39.44 -8.59 -19.81
CA LEU A 219 -37.99 -8.85 -19.69
C LEU A 219 -37.15 -7.58 -19.83
N ASN A 220 -37.53 -6.68 -20.75
CA ASN A 220 -36.84 -5.42 -20.94
C ASN A 220 -37.00 -4.47 -19.73
N ASP A 221 -38.19 -4.45 -19.13
CA ASP A 221 -38.44 -3.71 -17.88
C ASP A 221 -37.61 -4.26 -16.72
N MET A 222 -37.50 -5.59 -16.59
CA MET A 222 -36.61 -6.24 -15.60
C MET A 222 -35.14 -5.88 -15.84
N LEU A 223 -34.67 -5.94 -17.08
CA LEU A 223 -33.30 -5.56 -17.45
C LEU A 223 -33.00 -4.10 -17.07
N ASN A 224 -33.94 -3.20 -17.33
CA ASN A 224 -33.82 -1.79 -16.95
C ASN A 224 -33.77 -1.59 -15.43
N ASN A 225 -34.51 -2.38 -14.66
CA ASN A 225 -34.47 -2.35 -13.20
C ASN A 225 -33.11 -2.80 -12.66
N GLU A 226 -32.58 -3.92 -13.15
CA GLU A 226 -31.26 -4.41 -12.75
C GLU A 226 -30.14 -3.44 -13.16
N ALA A 227 -30.21 -2.85 -14.35
CA ALA A 227 -29.27 -1.83 -14.78
C ALA A 227 -29.28 -0.59 -13.85
N ARG A 228 -30.45 -0.18 -13.33
CA ARG A 228 -30.55 0.90 -12.34
C ARG A 228 -29.95 0.50 -10.99
N ARG A 229 -30.18 -0.73 -10.54
CA ARG A 229 -29.63 -1.28 -9.29
C ARG A 229 -28.10 -1.33 -9.32
N ILE A 230 -27.51 -1.80 -10.42
CA ILE A 230 -26.05 -1.81 -10.63
C ILE A 230 -25.46 -0.40 -10.53
N LYS A 231 -26.04 0.58 -11.25
CA LYS A 231 -25.58 1.97 -11.17
C LYS A 231 -25.68 2.57 -9.77
N SER A 232 -26.63 2.12 -8.94
CA SER A 232 -26.73 2.56 -7.56
C SER A 232 -25.58 2.01 -6.71
N LEU A 233 -25.29 0.71 -6.83
CA LEU A 233 -24.22 0.04 -6.10
C LEU A 233 -22.83 0.55 -6.52
N GLU A 234 -22.62 0.85 -7.80
CA GLU A 234 -21.38 1.45 -8.30
C GLU A 234 -21.11 2.82 -7.65
N ARG A 235 -22.13 3.69 -7.57
CA ARG A 235 -21.99 5.00 -6.91
C ARG A 235 -21.68 4.88 -5.42
N GLU A 236 -22.27 3.90 -4.76
CA GLU A 236 -22.00 3.63 -3.34
C GLU A 236 -20.57 3.11 -3.14
N SER A 237 -20.10 2.23 -4.02
CA SER A 237 -18.71 1.76 -4.04
C SER A 237 -17.72 2.93 -4.22
N ASP A 238 -17.99 3.83 -5.17
CA ASP A 238 -17.14 5.00 -5.40
C ASP A 238 -17.16 5.96 -4.21
N ARG A 239 -18.33 6.16 -3.57
CA ARG A 239 -18.45 6.95 -2.35
C ARG A 239 -17.61 6.37 -1.20
N LEU A 240 -17.72 5.06 -0.97
CA LEU A 240 -16.94 4.38 0.07
C LEU A 240 -15.44 4.44 -0.22
N ARG A 241 -15.03 4.30 -1.48
CA ARG A 241 -13.63 4.45 -1.89
C ARG A 241 -13.10 5.86 -1.60
N ALA A 242 -13.88 6.89 -1.91
CA ALA A 242 -13.54 8.27 -1.59
C ALA A 242 -13.47 8.53 -0.07
N GLU A 243 -14.36 7.92 0.71
CA GLU A 243 -14.35 8.00 2.17
C GLU A 243 -13.10 7.34 2.77
N ILE A 244 -12.70 6.17 2.26
CA ILE A 244 -11.46 5.50 2.64
C ILE A 244 -10.25 6.40 2.34
N SER A 245 -10.13 6.92 1.12
CA SER A 245 -8.99 7.79 0.76
C SER A 245 -8.94 9.06 1.63
N LEU A 246 -10.09 9.64 1.97
CA LEU A 246 -10.16 10.78 2.88
C LEU A 246 -9.70 10.40 4.30
N LEU A 247 -10.19 9.28 4.82
CA LEU A 247 -9.81 8.79 6.15
C LEU A 247 -8.32 8.44 6.21
N GLU A 248 -7.77 7.79 5.19
CA GLU A 248 -6.34 7.50 5.06
C GLU A 248 -5.51 8.77 5.02
N SER A 249 -5.92 9.79 4.25
CA SER A 249 -5.25 11.09 4.22
C SER A 249 -5.26 11.75 5.59
N LYS A 250 -6.40 11.77 6.27
CA LYS A 250 -6.54 12.33 7.63
C LYS A 250 -5.62 11.60 8.61
N LEU A 251 -5.58 10.28 8.55
CA LEU A 251 -4.70 9.45 9.38
C LEU A 251 -3.21 9.76 9.09
N GLY A 252 -2.84 9.92 7.82
CA GLY A 252 -1.48 10.27 7.40
C GLY A 252 -1.02 11.67 7.85
N HIS A 253 -1.95 12.62 8.01
CA HIS A 253 -1.66 13.96 8.54
C HIS A 253 -1.71 14.04 10.08
N GLY A 254 -2.10 12.94 10.75
CA GLY A 254 -2.26 12.91 12.19
C GLY A 254 -3.53 13.60 12.68
N ASP A 255 -4.58 13.72 11.85
CA ASP A 255 -5.89 14.19 12.31
C ASP A 255 -6.48 13.17 13.30
N PHE A 256 -6.99 13.68 14.42
CA PHE A 256 -7.59 12.86 15.48
C PHE A 256 -8.95 13.43 15.89
N SER A 257 -9.84 12.54 16.33
CA SER A 257 -11.11 12.96 16.91
C SER A 257 -10.92 13.35 18.37
N ALA A 258 -11.18 14.61 18.70
CA ALA A 258 -11.09 15.12 20.08
C ALA A 258 -12.08 14.45 21.06
N ALA A 259 -13.11 13.76 20.55
CA ALA A 259 -14.05 12.98 21.37
C ALA A 259 -13.43 11.68 21.90
N ASN A 260 -12.51 11.06 21.14
CA ASN A 260 -11.97 9.73 21.45
C ASN A 260 -10.46 9.77 21.75
N THR A 261 -9.77 10.85 21.37
CA THR A 261 -8.32 10.94 21.46
C THR A 261 -7.93 12.28 22.05
N LYS A 262 -7.26 12.24 23.20
CA LYS A 262 -6.73 13.44 23.87
C LYS A 262 -5.25 13.58 23.53
N VAL A 263 -4.93 14.50 22.64
CA VAL A 263 -3.53 14.80 22.29
C VAL A 263 -2.93 15.72 23.34
N LEU A 264 -2.10 15.13 24.19
CA LEU A 264 -1.34 15.84 25.21
C LEU A 264 0.04 16.16 24.66
N ARG A 265 0.34 17.45 24.46
CA ARG A 265 1.72 17.91 24.29
C ARG A 265 2.24 18.24 25.68
N MET A 266 3.42 17.72 26.01
CA MET A 266 4.13 18.15 27.21
C MET A 266 4.54 19.61 27.01
N VAL A 267 3.80 20.55 27.62
CA VAL A 267 4.19 21.96 27.73
C VAL A 267 5.22 22.07 28.87
N ASN A 268 6.27 21.26 28.79
CA ASN A 268 7.53 21.72 29.33
C ASN A 268 8.10 22.48 28.16
N THR A 269 8.16 23.81 28.24
CA THR A 269 8.90 24.67 27.31
C THR A 269 10.13 23.89 26.91
N LEU A 270 10.16 23.36 25.68
CA LEU A 270 11.32 22.63 25.19
C LEU A 270 12.48 23.53 25.52
N ALA A 271 13.40 23.02 26.33
CA ALA A 271 14.55 23.82 26.74
C ALA A 271 15.19 24.44 25.50
N VAL A 272 15.09 23.82 24.32
CA VAL A 272 15.43 24.39 23.01
C VAL A 272 14.89 25.81 22.74
N ASP A 273 13.62 26.14 22.99
CA ASP A 273 13.09 27.50 22.75
C ASP A 273 13.53 28.49 23.84
N ASN A 274 13.75 28.02 25.07
CA ASN A 274 14.20 28.87 26.19
C ASN A 274 15.72 29.04 26.22
N GLU A 275 16.48 28.00 25.88
CA GLU A 275 17.92 27.93 25.69
C GLU A 275 18.30 28.68 24.42
N ALA A 276 17.57 28.55 23.30
CA ALA A 276 17.82 29.39 22.14
C ALA A 276 17.55 30.86 22.46
N LYS A 277 16.48 31.18 23.20
CA LYS A 277 16.22 32.56 23.67
C LYS A 277 17.28 33.06 24.65
N GLN A 278 17.67 32.26 25.65
CA GLN A 278 18.72 32.58 26.62
C GLN A 278 20.08 32.68 25.95
N THR A 279 20.36 31.85 24.94
CA THR A 279 21.58 31.92 24.14
C THR A 279 21.56 33.15 23.26
N ILE A 280 20.44 33.50 22.63
CA ILE A 280 20.29 34.75 21.87
C ILE A 280 20.46 35.96 22.80
N GLU A 281 19.95 35.90 24.03
CA GLU A 281 20.04 37.00 25.00
C GLU A 281 21.45 37.10 25.60
N ALA A 282 22.09 35.98 25.92
CA ALA A 282 23.51 35.89 26.29
C ALA A 282 24.40 36.40 25.14
N LEU A 283 24.17 35.97 23.91
CA LEU A 283 24.90 36.46 22.74
C LEU A 283 24.66 37.95 22.50
N ARG A 284 23.46 38.49 22.75
CA ARG A 284 23.17 39.93 22.67
C ARG A 284 23.93 40.72 23.73
N THR A 285 23.96 40.24 24.97
CA THR A 285 24.72 40.88 26.05
C THR A 285 26.23 40.79 25.80
N GLU A 286 26.73 39.66 25.28
CA GLU A 286 28.12 39.53 24.84
C GLU A 286 28.44 40.42 23.63
N LEU A 287 27.52 40.56 22.67
CA LEU A 287 27.66 41.50 21.54
C LEU A 287 27.72 42.93 22.03
N GLN A 288 26.88 43.31 22.99
CA GLN A 288 26.88 44.64 23.57
C GLN A 288 28.18 44.90 24.35
N LYS A 289 28.63 43.94 25.16
CA LYS A 289 29.89 44.01 25.90
C LYS A 289 31.12 44.00 24.99
N THR A 290 31.09 43.26 23.88
CA THR A 290 32.17 43.27 22.88
C THR A 290 32.14 44.54 22.06
N LYS A 291 30.97 45.12 21.77
CA LYS A 291 30.84 46.44 21.15
C LYS A 291 31.38 47.56 22.05
N GLU A 292 31.07 47.53 23.35
CA GLU A 292 31.64 48.48 24.33
C GLU A 292 33.16 48.30 24.48
N LYS A 293 33.65 47.06 24.51
CA LYS A 293 35.09 46.78 24.50
C LYS A 293 35.75 47.17 23.19
N LEU A 294 35.10 46.98 22.04
CA LEU A 294 35.62 47.36 20.74
C LEU A 294 35.67 48.88 20.63
N GLN A 295 34.69 49.59 21.17
CA GLN A 295 34.69 51.05 21.27
C GLN A 295 35.83 51.55 22.18
N ALA A 296 36.02 50.92 23.34
CA ALA A 296 37.18 51.19 24.21
C ALA A 296 38.52 50.84 23.54
N VAL A 297 38.57 49.77 22.73
CA VAL A 297 39.75 49.37 21.97
C VAL A 297 39.97 50.29 20.78
N GLU A 298 38.94 50.81 20.12
CA GLU A 298 39.05 51.83 19.06
C GLU A 298 39.55 53.16 19.63
N GLU A 299 39.08 53.54 20.83
CA GLU A 299 39.60 54.68 21.60
C GLU A 299 41.08 54.46 21.99
N LEU A 300 41.47 53.23 22.34
CA LEU A 300 42.87 52.85 22.62
C LEU A 300 43.72 52.67 21.34
N LYS A 301 43.11 52.33 20.20
CA LYS A 301 43.75 52.17 18.88
C LYS A 301 44.11 53.52 18.26
N CYS A 302 43.41 54.59 18.64
CA CYS A 302 43.86 55.96 18.41
C CYS A 302 45.17 56.31 19.15
N GLN A 303 45.63 55.48 20.11
CA GLN A 303 46.79 55.77 20.95
C GLN A 303 47.91 54.71 20.90
N SER A 304 47.72 53.54 20.31
CA SER A 304 48.76 52.50 20.28
C SER A 304 48.64 51.56 19.07
N GLY A 305 49.63 51.62 18.18
CA GLY A 305 49.67 50.90 16.90
C GLY A 305 50.13 49.44 16.94
N ASP A 306 50.41 48.86 18.12
CA ASP A 306 51.13 47.57 18.21
C ASP A 306 50.26 46.37 18.63
N ALA A 307 49.04 46.59 19.15
CA ALA A 307 48.14 45.49 19.57
C ALA A 307 47.38 44.81 18.41
N GLY A 308 47.26 45.47 17.25
CA GLY A 308 46.51 44.95 16.10
C GLY A 308 47.18 43.75 15.41
N LYS A 309 48.52 43.73 15.34
CA LYS A 309 49.28 42.67 14.65
C LYS A 309 49.17 41.31 15.32
N LEU A 310 49.06 41.28 16.65
CA LEU A 310 49.00 40.04 17.43
C LEU A 310 47.61 39.37 17.29
N LEU A 311 46.55 40.18 17.28
CA LEU A 311 45.19 39.70 17.06
C LEU A 311 44.97 39.23 15.61
N ASP A 312 45.50 39.95 14.63
CA ASP A 312 45.46 39.55 13.22
C ASP A 312 46.21 38.23 12.97
N SER A 313 47.35 38.02 13.65
CA SER A 313 48.08 36.75 13.61
C SER A 313 47.27 35.59 14.19
N TYR A 314 46.54 35.81 15.29
CA TYR A 314 45.71 34.79 15.94
C TYR A 314 44.48 34.43 15.08
N ILE A 315 43.80 35.43 14.53
CA ILE A 315 42.66 35.24 13.62
C ILE A 315 43.11 34.54 12.34
N SER A 316 44.23 34.96 11.75
CA SER A 316 44.80 34.30 10.58
C SER A 316 45.15 32.84 10.87
N GLY A 317 45.71 32.53 12.04
CA GLY A 317 45.99 31.16 12.46
C GLY A 317 44.72 30.31 12.58
N LYS A 318 43.64 30.86 13.15
CA LYS A 318 42.36 30.14 13.28
C LYS A 318 41.67 29.91 11.93
N ILE A 319 41.75 30.87 11.01
CA ILE A 319 41.24 30.73 9.64
C ILE A 319 41.98 29.61 8.91
N THR A 320 43.32 29.53 9.02
CA THR A 320 44.09 28.44 8.43
C THR A 320 43.69 27.09 9.02
N GLN A 321 43.53 27.00 10.34
CA GLN A 321 43.08 25.77 11.00
C GLN A 321 41.68 25.32 10.53
N LEU A 322 40.74 26.25 10.38
CA LEU A 322 39.38 25.94 9.89
C LEU A 322 39.40 25.53 8.42
N LYS A 323 40.22 26.17 7.58
CA LYS A 323 40.41 25.77 6.17
C LYS A 323 40.99 24.37 6.05
N GLU A 324 41.95 24.00 6.89
CA GLU A 324 42.48 22.65 6.96
C GLU A 324 41.40 21.64 7.39
N GLN A 325 40.58 21.98 8.39
CA GLN A 325 39.46 21.13 8.81
C GLN A 325 38.44 20.92 7.68
N ILE A 326 38.04 22.00 6.97
CA ILE A 326 37.16 21.91 5.80
C ILE A 326 37.77 20.99 4.74
N ALA A 327 39.05 21.19 4.39
CA ALA A 327 39.73 20.36 3.40
C ALA A 327 39.79 18.87 3.82
N THR A 328 39.97 18.58 5.12
CA THR A 328 39.92 17.19 5.62
C THR A 328 38.53 16.57 5.56
N LEU A 329 37.48 17.36 5.83
CA LEU A 329 36.09 16.94 5.74
C LEU A 329 35.67 16.71 4.29
N GLU A 330 35.99 17.62 3.38
CA GLU A 330 35.76 17.47 1.93
C GLU A 330 36.46 16.22 1.40
N LYS A 331 37.72 15.98 1.77
CA LYS A 331 38.45 14.75 1.40
C LYS A 331 37.83 13.48 2.01
N ARG A 332 37.14 13.59 3.15
CA ARG A 332 36.41 12.46 3.75
C ARG A 332 35.10 12.20 3.02
N GLU A 333 34.36 13.25 2.67
CA GLU A 333 33.14 13.17 1.88
C GLU A 333 33.40 12.55 0.50
N GLU A 334 34.48 12.99 -0.18
CA GLU A 334 34.85 12.45 -1.49
C GLU A 334 35.21 10.95 -1.41
N ARG A 335 35.86 10.54 -0.31
CA ARG A 335 36.09 9.11 -0.03
C ARG A 335 34.78 8.36 0.19
N TYR A 336 33.82 8.93 0.91
CA TYR A 336 32.52 8.29 1.09
C TYR A 336 31.74 8.16 -0.22
N LYS A 337 31.72 9.19 -1.08
CA LYS A 337 31.12 9.12 -2.42
C LYS A 337 31.77 8.02 -3.26
N THR A 338 33.10 7.93 -3.23
CA THR A 338 33.84 6.88 -3.94
C THR A 338 33.50 5.48 -3.43
N VAL A 339 33.50 5.27 -2.11
CA VAL A 339 33.13 3.97 -1.52
C VAL A 339 31.68 3.61 -1.85
N PHE A 340 30.76 4.58 -1.78
CA PHE A 340 29.36 4.35 -2.14
C PHE A 340 29.20 3.95 -3.61
N ALA A 341 29.85 4.67 -4.53
CA ALA A 341 29.85 4.35 -5.95
C ALA A 341 30.39 2.93 -6.23
N ASP A 342 31.48 2.55 -5.57
CA ASP A 342 32.06 1.20 -5.68
C ASP A 342 31.09 0.12 -5.17
N ARG A 343 30.48 0.34 -3.99
CA ARG A 343 29.50 -0.61 -3.42
C ARG A 343 28.25 -0.77 -4.29
N ILE A 344 27.71 0.32 -4.84
CA ILE A 344 26.58 0.26 -5.78
C ILE A 344 26.97 -0.44 -7.08
N SER A 345 28.19 -0.24 -7.58
CA SER A 345 28.69 -0.94 -8.77
C SER A 345 28.77 -2.46 -8.54
N VAL A 346 29.29 -2.89 -7.40
CA VAL A 346 29.32 -4.31 -7.00
C VAL A 346 27.92 -4.89 -6.90
N PHE A 347 26.98 -4.17 -6.27
CA PHE A 347 25.59 -4.59 -6.16
C PHE A 347 24.92 -4.76 -7.54
N ARG A 348 25.05 -3.76 -8.42
CA ARG A 348 24.49 -3.82 -9.78
C ARG A 348 25.08 -4.97 -10.60
N ARG A 349 26.38 -5.24 -10.45
CA ARG A 349 27.03 -6.39 -11.09
C ARG A 349 26.45 -7.69 -10.57
N ALA A 350 26.29 -7.84 -9.26
CA ALA A 350 25.66 -9.03 -8.68
C ALA A 350 24.21 -9.22 -9.17
N CYS A 351 23.41 -8.14 -9.25
CA CYS A 351 22.06 -8.23 -9.83
C CYS A 351 22.07 -8.64 -11.30
N CYS A 352 23.02 -8.15 -12.09
CA CYS A 352 23.17 -8.52 -13.49
C CYS A 352 23.50 -10.01 -13.66
N GLU A 353 24.39 -10.55 -12.83
CA GLU A 353 24.76 -11.97 -12.86
C GLU A 353 23.63 -12.88 -12.33
N LEU A 354 22.93 -12.47 -11.27
CA LEU A 354 21.90 -13.29 -10.63
C LEU A 354 20.57 -13.28 -11.39
N PHE A 355 20.16 -12.12 -11.92
CA PHE A 355 18.84 -11.92 -12.50
C PHE A 355 18.86 -11.67 -14.00
N GLY A 356 20.04 -11.51 -14.61
CA GLY A 356 20.18 -11.30 -16.06
C GLY A 356 19.80 -9.90 -16.52
N TYR A 357 19.78 -8.90 -15.64
CA TYR A 357 19.43 -7.51 -15.98
C TYR A 357 20.49 -6.51 -15.50
N LYS A 358 20.97 -5.70 -16.44
CA LYS A 358 21.76 -4.50 -16.15
C LYS A 358 20.83 -3.37 -15.74
N ILE A 359 21.00 -2.88 -14.51
CA ILE A 359 20.15 -1.84 -13.92
C ILE A 359 20.87 -0.49 -13.94
N VAL A 360 20.26 0.49 -14.61
CA VAL A 360 20.69 1.90 -14.62
C VAL A 360 19.65 2.76 -13.88
N MET A 361 20.11 3.79 -13.17
CA MET A 361 19.26 4.68 -12.38
C MET A 361 19.54 6.10 -12.84
N ASP A 362 18.50 6.80 -13.26
CA ASP A 362 18.55 8.16 -13.77
C ASP A 362 17.52 9.03 -13.02
N GLU A 363 17.89 10.26 -12.70
CA GLU A 363 16.95 11.25 -12.15
C GLU A 363 16.24 11.95 -13.30
N HIS A 364 14.90 11.94 -13.28
CA HIS A 364 14.08 12.60 -14.28
C HIS A 364 13.05 13.50 -13.61
N GLN A 365 12.67 14.56 -14.31
CA GLN A 365 11.53 15.40 -13.94
C GLN A 365 10.38 15.09 -14.89
N ARG A 366 9.22 14.75 -14.32
CA ARG A 366 7.98 14.68 -15.11
C ARG A 366 7.61 16.08 -15.62
N SER A 367 6.75 16.14 -16.64
CA SER A 367 6.23 17.39 -17.22
C SER A 367 5.50 18.31 -16.21
N ASN A 368 5.16 17.79 -15.03
CA ASN A 368 4.57 18.51 -13.90
C ASN A 368 5.60 19.05 -12.88
N GLY A 369 6.90 18.87 -13.12
CA GLY A 369 7.98 19.37 -12.25
C GLY A 369 8.33 18.49 -11.05
N ILE A 370 7.70 17.30 -10.91
CA ILE A 370 7.98 16.38 -9.79
C ILE A 370 9.23 15.54 -10.12
N PRO A 371 10.24 15.49 -9.23
CA PRO A 371 11.40 14.62 -9.42
C PRO A 371 11.00 13.16 -9.21
N VAL A 372 11.31 12.32 -10.19
CA VAL A 372 11.07 10.88 -10.17
C VAL A 372 12.35 10.13 -10.48
N THR A 373 12.55 8.99 -9.84
CA THR A 373 13.70 8.12 -10.14
C THR A 373 13.29 7.14 -11.22
N ARG A 374 13.99 7.17 -12.36
CA ARG A 374 13.78 6.21 -13.45
C ARG A 374 14.82 5.09 -13.36
N PHE A 375 14.36 3.86 -13.48
CA PHE A 375 15.18 2.67 -13.57
C PHE A 375 15.09 2.05 -14.96
N THR A 376 16.24 1.87 -15.60
CA THR A 376 16.34 1.23 -16.91
C THR A 376 16.93 -0.16 -16.74
N LEU A 377 16.19 -1.17 -17.15
CA LEU A 377 16.59 -2.58 -17.13
C LEU A 377 16.89 -3.05 -18.55
N GLN A 378 18.13 -3.45 -18.80
CA GLN A 378 18.54 -4.06 -20.06
C GLN A 378 18.87 -5.53 -19.81
N SER A 379 18.23 -6.45 -20.53
CA SER A 379 18.53 -7.88 -20.40
C SER A 379 19.94 -8.18 -20.91
N VAL A 380 20.65 -9.10 -20.27
CA VAL A 380 21.93 -9.64 -20.79
C VAL A 380 21.77 -10.39 -22.12
N TYR A 381 20.54 -10.79 -22.44
CA TYR A 381 20.18 -11.45 -23.70
C TYR A 381 19.63 -10.50 -24.76
N ALA A 382 19.63 -9.19 -24.50
CA ALA A 382 19.16 -8.20 -25.45
C ALA A 382 19.94 -8.27 -26.77
N GLN A 383 19.23 -8.21 -27.91
CA GLN A 383 19.82 -8.26 -29.24
C GLN A 383 20.22 -6.87 -29.76
N SER A 384 19.58 -5.83 -29.22
CA SER A 384 19.85 -4.43 -29.57
C SER A 384 19.86 -3.54 -28.32
N ASP A 385 20.46 -2.36 -28.46
CA ASP A 385 20.42 -1.34 -27.42
C ASP A 385 19.04 -0.73 -27.21
N ASP A 386 18.07 -1.03 -28.07
CA ASP A 386 16.69 -0.53 -27.94
C ASP A 386 15.83 -1.44 -27.07
N GLU A 387 16.28 -2.66 -26.76
CA GLU A 387 15.58 -3.64 -25.89
C GLU A 387 15.79 -3.32 -24.41
N LYS A 388 15.26 -2.17 -24.00
CA LYS A 388 15.34 -1.65 -22.63
C LYS A 388 13.95 -1.51 -22.04
N LEU A 389 13.80 -1.93 -20.79
CA LEU A 389 12.60 -1.69 -19.99
C LEU A 389 12.82 -0.47 -19.11
N GLU A 390 11.87 0.45 -19.10
CA GLU A 390 11.92 1.65 -18.28
C GLU A 390 10.85 1.59 -17.19
N PHE A 391 11.23 1.89 -15.96
CA PHE A 391 10.35 1.93 -14.80
C PHE A 391 10.50 3.25 -14.06
N GLU A 392 9.40 3.85 -13.65
CA GLU A 392 9.37 4.99 -12.74
C GLU A 392 9.11 4.51 -11.31
N TYR A 393 9.97 4.93 -10.39
CA TYR A 393 9.84 4.66 -8.96
C TYR A 393 9.43 5.93 -8.22
N GLU A 394 8.31 5.85 -7.50
CA GLU A 394 7.75 6.94 -6.70
C GLU A 394 7.21 6.37 -5.39
N SER A 395 7.85 6.74 -4.26
CA SER A 395 7.36 6.45 -2.91
C SER A 395 6.94 5.00 -2.66
N GLY A 396 7.71 4.03 -3.16
CA GLY A 396 7.42 2.59 -3.01
C GLY A 396 6.64 1.96 -4.17
N ASN A 397 6.06 2.76 -5.07
CA ASN A 397 5.36 2.28 -6.25
C ASN A 397 6.28 2.28 -7.46
N THR A 398 6.27 1.19 -8.22
CA THR A 398 7.06 1.02 -9.45
C THR A 398 6.13 0.86 -10.64
N ASN A 399 6.18 1.78 -11.60
CA ASN A 399 5.32 1.78 -12.78
C ASN A 399 6.15 1.57 -14.05
N ILE A 400 5.72 0.68 -14.93
CA ILE A 400 6.36 0.49 -16.24
C ILE A 400 6.00 1.63 -17.19
N ILE A 401 6.99 2.09 -17.96
CA ILE A 401 6.86 3.17 -18.94
C ILE A 401 6.79 2.56 -20.34
N ALA A 402 5.82 3.03 -21.13
CA ALA A 402 5.72 2.63 -22.52
C ALA A 402 6.84 3.27 -23.35
N ASN A 403 7.58 2.43 -24.06
CA ASN A 403 8.65 2.79 -25.00
C ASN A 403 8.57 1.88 -26.23
N GLY A 404 9.49 2.04 -27.19
CA GLY A 404 9.46 1.27 -28.44
C GLY A 404 9.49 -0.25 -28.24
N TYR A 405 10.22 -0.72 -27.22
CA TYR A 405 10.33 -2.15 -26.90
C TYR A 405 9.09 -2.70 -26.20
N THR A 406 8.59 -2.02 -25.17
CA THR A 406 7.38 -2.46 -24.44
C THR A 406 6.10 -2.34 -25.27
N SER A 407 6.13 -1.53 -26.34
CA SER A 407 5.03 -1.38 -27.30
C SER A 407 4.98 -2.49 -28.36
N GLN A 408 6.00 -3.36 -28.43
CA GLN A 408 5.95 -4.52 -29.32
C GLN A 408 4.82 -5.48 -28.91
N PRO A 409 4.10 -6.11 -29.85
CA PRO A 409 2.93 -6.94 -29.53
C PRO A 409 3.20 -8.05 -28.49
N ASP A 410 4.34 -8.73 -28.61
CA ASP A 410 4.72 -9.84 -27.73
C ASP A 410 4.98 -9.36 -26.29
N ILE A 411 5.69 -8.23 -26.16
CA ILE A 411 6.05 -7.65 -24.86
C ILE A 411 4.86 -6.95 -24.22
N SER A 412 4.08 -6.19 -25.00
CA SER A 412 2.87 -5.51 -24.53
C SER A 412 1.86 -6.51 -23.94
N ARG A 413 1.69 -7.67 -24.60
CA ARG A 413 0.83 -8.74 -24.09
C ARG A 413 1.32 -9.28 -22.74
N GLN A 414 2.63 -9.42 -22.57
CA GLN A 414 3.22 -9.84 -21.30
C GLN A 414 3.05 -8.78 -20.21
N VAL A 415 3.22 -7.50 -20.54
CA VAL A 415 2.98 -6.40 -19.61
C VAL A 415 1.52 -6.40 -19.13
N ASP A 416 0.56 -6.58 -20.04
CA ASP A 416 -0.86 -6.65 -19.67
C ASP A 416 -1.18 -7.83 -18.73
N ILE A 417 -0.54 -8.99 -18.96
CA ILE A 417 -0.79 -10.18 -18.15
C ILE A 417 -0.06 -10.09 -16.80
N PHE A 418 1.26 -9.91 -16.81
CA PHE A 418 2.07 -10.01 -15.60
C PHE A 418 2.03 -8.75 -14.75
N ILE A 419 2.03 -7.57 -15.36
CA ILE A 419 2.04 -6.30 -14.62
C ILE A 419 0.60 -5.84 -14.34
N ARG A 420 -0.28 -5.76 -15.35
CA ARG A 420 -1.63 -5.19 -15.11
C ARG A 420 -2.60 -6.18 -14.45
N LYS A 421 -2.62 -7.45 -14.85
CA LYS A 421 -3.54 -8.45 -14.25
C LYS A 421 -2.98 -9.09 -12.99
N MET A 422 -1.71 -9.46 -12.97
CA MET A 422 -1.10 -10.18 -11.84
C MET A 422 -0.30 -9.28 -10.87
N ASN A 423 -0.13 -7.99 -11.19
CA ASN A 423 0.60 -7.03 -10.37
C ASN A 423 2.00 -7.51 -9.92
N SER A 424 2.72 -8.18 -10.81
CA SER A 424 4.00 -8.82 -10.50
C SER A 424 5.07 -8.53 -11.55
N ILE A 425 5.90 -7.52 -11.27
CA ILE A 425 7.12 -7.21 -12.03
C ILE A 425 8.14 -8.36 -11.98
N PRO A 426 8.34 -9.07 -10.84
CA PRO A 426 9.24 -10.23 -10.81
C PRO A 426 8.78 -11.35 -11.76
N ALA A 427 7.47 -11.63 -11.85
CA ALA A 427 6.96 -12.65 -12.77
C ALA A 427 7.16 -12.24 -14.24
N PHE A 428 6.92 -10.96 -14.55
CA PHE A 428 7.18 -10.40 -15.89
C PHE A 428 8.64 -10.55 -16.31
N THR A 429 9.57 -10.08 -15.48
CA THR A 429 11.00 -10.09 -15.78
C THR A 429 11.57 -11.51 -15.84
N ALA A 430 11.10 -12.43 -14.99
CA ALA A 430 11.48 -13.84 -15.07
C ALA A 430 11.04 -14.49 -16.40
N ASN A 431 9.78 -14.28 -16.81
CA ASN A 431 9.27 -14.80 -18.07
C ASN A 431 10.04 -14.23 -19.27
N LEU A 432 10.26 -12.92 -19.27
CA LEU A 432 10.99 -12.23 -20.33
C LEU A 432 12.44 -12.71 -20.43
N SER A 433 13.12 -12.96 -19.31
CA SER A 433 14.46 -13.54 -19.30
C SER A 433 14.51 -14.92 -19.94
N VAL A 434 13.54 -15.80 -19.63
CA VAL A 434 13.46 -17.14 -20.23
C VAL A 434 13.23 -17.05 -21.73
N GLU A 435 12.31 -16.19 -22.18
CA GLU A 435 12.01 -16.03 -23.59
C GLU A 435 13.18 -15.41 -24.38
N SER A 436 13.84 -14.41 -23.81
CA SER A 436 15.03 -13.78 -24.42
C SER A 436 16.19 -14.77 -24.51
N PHE A 437 16.39 -15.59 -23.48
CA PHE A 437 17.37 -16.68 -23.49
C PHE A 437 17.05 -17.71 -24.58
N ASN A 438 15.79 -18.15 -24.68
CA ASN A 438 15.36 -19.10 -25.71
C ASN A 438 15.56 -18.53 -27.12
N ARG A 439 15.19 -17.26 -27.34
CA ARG A 439 15.43 -16.58 -28.63
C ARG A 439 16.90 -16.54 -29.00
N ARG A 440 17.79 -16.32 -28.02
CA ARG A 440 19.24 -16.27 -28.26
C ARG A 440 19.87 -17.65 -28.46
N THR A 441 19.31 -18.70 -27.86
CA THR A 441 19.89 -20.06 -27.89
C THR A 441 19.35 -20.90 -29.05
N LEU A 442 18.15 -20.57 -29.55
CA LEU A 442 17.51 -21.25 -30.69
C LEU A 442 17.71 -20.52 -32.03
N SER A 443 18.28 -19.31 -32.00
CA SER A 443 18.81 -18.62 -33.18
C SER A 443 20.27 -18.99 -33.40
#